data_AF-A0A2P4YPB2-F1
#
_entry.id   AF-A0A2P4YPB2-F1
#
_cell.length_a   1.000
_cell.length_b   1.000
_cell.length_c   1.000
_cell.angle_alpha   90.00
_cell.angle_beta   90.00
_cell.angle_gamma   90.00
#
_symmetry.space_group_name_H-M   'P 1'
#
loop_
_entity.id
_entity.type
_entity.pdbx_description
1 polymer ?
#
loop_
_entity_poly.entity_id
_entity_poly.type
_entity_poly.pdbx_seq_one_letter_code
_entity_poly.pdbx_strand_id
1 'polypeptide(L)'
;MSRSAPRVNKVHTTDFSNKLEVVMISRNILLALASCLFTSVASVVSDLPVIFFHGATMTHKAGDNFVSNLTAEGRTVVPLSFCEGVCSAKSLLTQVPEAVKAVHEVVGNNSVFGNGYIFVGHSLGSLIARDVI
;
A
#
# COMPACT_ATOMS: atom_id res chain seq x y z
N MET A 1 34.21 34.27 -19.10
CA MET A 1 33.71 32.87 -19.06
C MET A 1 32.65 32.79 -17.96
N SER A 2 31.38 32.97 -18.33
CA SER A 2 30.24 32.83 -17.42
C SER A 2 29.83 31.36 -17.31
N ARG A 3 29.63 30.86 -16.09
CA ARG A 3 28.98 29.56 -15.84
C ARG A 3 27.65 29.81 -15.13
N SER A 4 26.58 29.35 -15.79
CA SER A 4 25.20 29.40 -15.32
C SER A 4 24.96 28.44 -14.15
N ALA A 5 24.16 28.88 -13.18
CA ALA A 5 23.58 28.05 -12.14
C ALA A 5 22.26 27.39 -12.63
N PRO A 6 21.89 26.20 -12.10
CA PRO A 6 20.70 25.46 -12.53
C PRO A 6 19.38 26.01 -11.95
N ARG A 7 18.32 25.86 -12.76
CA ARG A 7 16.95 26.35 -12.58
C ARG A 7 16.15 25.45 -11.62
N VAL A 8 15.54 26.05 -10.59
CA VAL A 8 14.57 25.43 -9.68
C VAL A 8 13.21 25.27 -10.39
N ASN A 9 12.70 24.05 -10.48
CA ASN A 9 11.34 23.79 -10.96
C ASN A 9 10.35 23.76 -9.78
N LYS A 10 9.33 24.61 -9.90
CA LYS A 10 8.28 24.85 -8.90
C LYS A 10 7.20 23.77 -9.01
N VAL A 11 6.94 23.07 -7.91
CA VAL A 11 5.82 22.13 -7.74
C VAL A 11 4.50 22.91 -7.74
N HIS A 12 3.55 22.50 -8.58
CA HIS A 12 2.20 23.06 -8.61
C HIS A 12 1.21 21.99 -8.15
N THR A 13 0.63 22.22 -6.97
CA THR A 13 -0.51 21.49 -6.40
C THR A 13 -1.79 22.16 -6.88
N THR A 14 -2.71 21.41 -7.48
CA THR A 14 -4.06 21.90 -7.80
C THR A 14 -5.06 21.37 -6.79
N ASP A 15 -5.69 22.32 -6.10
CA ASP A 15 -6.83 22.14 -5.20
C ASP A 15 -8.15 22.18 -6.00
N PHE A 16 -9.16 21.48 -5.48
CA PHE A 16 -10.39 21.07 -6.13
C PHE A 16 -11.56 21.83 -5.51
N SER A 17 -12.35 22.60 -6.28
CA SER A 17 -13.81 22.76 -6.07
C SER A 17 -14.48 23.77 -7.01
N ASN A 18 -15.22 23.22 -7.97
CA ASN A 18 -16.60 23.51 -8.39
C ASN A 18 -17.23 24.92 -8.24
N LYS A 19 -17.75 25.45 -9.35
CA LYS A 19 -19.16 25.88 -9.48
C LYS A 19 -19.56 26.05 -10.95
N LEU A 20 -20.56 25.27 -11.39
CA LEU A 20 -21.23 25.39 -12.68
C LEU A 20 -22.32 26.47 -12.61
N GLU A 21 -22.36 27.36 -13.59
CA GLU A 21 -23.61 27.95 -14.07
C GLU A 21 -23.66 27.80 -15.60
N VAL A 22 -24.65 27.04 -16.07
CA VAL A 22 -24.90 26.80 -17.49
C VAL A 22 -26.00 27.77 -17.93
N VAL A 23 -25.64 28.82 -18.66
CA VAL A 23 -26.59 29.67 -19.38
C VAL A 23 -26.64 29.25 -20.85
N MET A 24 -27.84 28.84 -21.22
CA MET A 24 -28.39 28.37 -22.48
C MET A 24 -28.00 29.21 -23.71
N ILE A 25 -27.34 28.59 -24.70
CA ILE A 25 -27.21 29.14 -26.05
C ILE A 25 -27.80 28.15 -27.07
N SER A 26 -28.94 28.57 -27.59
CA SER A 26 -29.65 28.27 -28.85
C SER A 26 -29.39 26.95 -29.59
N ARG A 27 -30.50 26.25 -29.80
CA ARG A 27 -30.73 25.06 -30.62
C ARG A 27 -30.23 25.22 -32.07
N ASN A 28 -29.66 24.13 -32.58
CA ASN A 28 -29.28 23.85 -33.98
C ASN A 28 -27.86 24.30 -34.36
N ILE A 29 -26.91 23.35 -34.40
CA ILE A 29 -26.18 22.90 -35.60
C ILE A 29 -25.01 21.99 -35.19
N LEU A 30 -25.02 20.79 -35.79
CA LEU A 30 -23.91 19.87 -36.08
C LEU A 30 -23.00 19.32 -34.97
N LEU A 31 -22.95 17.98 -34.98
CA LEU A 31 -21.95 17.08 -34.41
C LEU A 31 -20.51 17.61 -34.48
N ALA A 32 -19.83 17.67 -33.34
CA ALA A 32 -18.39 17.54 -33.27
C ALA A 32 -17.98 16.85 -31.95
N LEU A 33 -17.65 15.56 -32.08
CA LEU A 33 -16.58 14.85 -31.37
C LEU A 33 -16.14 15.42 -30.01
N ALA A 34 -16.77 14.96 -28.94
CA ALA A 34 -16.16 14.96 -27.61
C ALA A 34 -16.77 13.87 -26.73
N SER A 35 -16.91 12.65 -27.25
CA SER A 35 -17.05 11.46 -26.40
C SER A 35 -15.69 11.13 -25.80
N CYS A 36 -15.21 11.98 -24.89
CA CYS A 36 -14.27 11.55 -23.86
C CYS A 36 -15.02 10.53 -23.00
N LEU A 37 -14.98 9.27 -23.44
CA LEU A 37 -15.28 8.15 -22.57
C LEU A 37 -14.34 8.32 -21.39
N PHE A 38 -14.87 8.77 -20.25
CA PHE A 38 -14.23 8.58 -18.97
C PHE A 38 -14.14 7.07 -18.76
N THR A 39 -13.08 6.44 -19.25
CA THR A 39 -12.69 5.14 -18.77
C THR A 39 -12.31 5.36 -17.32
N SER A 40 -13.26 5.12 -16.42
CA SER A 40 -12.93 4.94 -15.02
C SER A 40 -11.88 3.83 -14.98
N VAL A 41 -10.62 4.18 -14.74
CA VAL A 41 -9.66 3.20 -14.24
C VAL A 41 -10.21 2.80 -12.88
N ALA A 42 -11.04 1.75 -12.87
CA ALA A 42 -11.36 1.06 -11.64
C ALA A 42 -10.01 0.64 -11.07
N SER A 43 -9.60 1.24 -9.95
CA SER A 43 -8.44 0.77 -9.21
C SER A 43 -8.71 -0.69 -8.90
N VAL A 44 -7.97 -1.60 -9.52
CA VAL A 44 -8.00 -3.00 -9.15
C VAL A 44 -7.46 -3.08 -7.73
N VAL A 45 -8.38 -3.17 -6.78
CA VAL A 45 -8.08 -3.49 -5.40
C VAL A 45 -7.48 -4.90 -5.46
N SER A 46 -6.15 -5.00 -5.30
CA SER A 46 -5.42 -6.25 -5.48
C SER A 46 -5.89 -7.26 -4.44
N ASP A 47 -6.53 -8.38 -4.79
CA ASP A 47 -7.05 -9.36 -3.80
C ASP A 47 -5.97 -10.23 -3.14
N LEU A 48 -4.69 -9.84 -3.26
CA LEU A 48 -3.58 -10.59 -2.67
C LEU A 48 -3.71 -10.67 -1.14
N PRO A 49 -3.34 -11.83 -0.56
CA PRO A 49 -3.28 -11.96 0.89
C PRO A 49 -2.17 -11.08 1.47
N VAL A 50 -2.32 -10.70 2.72
CA VAL A 50 -1.42 -9.76 3.39
C VAL A 50 -0.72 -10.42 4.57
N ILE A 51 0.58 -10.20 4.70
CA ILE A 51 1.39 -10.60 5.86
C ILE A 51 1.78 -9.35 6.63
N PHE A 52 1.43 -9.31 7.91
CA PHE A 52 1.68 -8.17 8.79
C PHE A 52 2.87 -8.39 9.73
N PHE A 53 3.74 -7.39 9.84
CA PHE A 53 4.95 -7.40 10.69
C PHE A 53 4.80 -6.34 11.80
N HIS A 54 4.88 -6.78 13.06
CA HIS A 54 4.78 -5.87 14.20
C HIS A 54 6.03 -5.01 14.40
N GLY A 55 5.88 -3.92 15.15
CA GLY A 55 6.97 -3.01 15.49
C GLY A 55 7.79 -3.45 16.70
N ALA A 56 8.81 -2.64 17.00
CA ALA A 56 9.62 -2.81 18.20
C ALA A 56 8.77 -2.68 19.47
N THR A 57 9.05 -3.51 20.47
CA THR A 57 8.31 -3.68 21.74
C THR A 57 6.85 -4.11 21.62
N MET A 58 6.36 -4.42 20.41
CA MET A 58 4.96 -4.77 20.14
C MET A 58 4.79 -6.28 19.89
N THR A 59 3.53 -6.70 19.77
CA THR A 59 3.14 -8.05 19.34
C THR A 59 2.37 -7.96 18.02
N HIS A 60 2.05 -9.10 17.42
CA HIS A 60 1.18 -9.24 16.25
C HIS A 60 -0.14 -8.47 16.38
N LYS A 61 -0.65 -8.31 17.62
CA LYS A 61 -1.87 -7.57 17.94
C LYS A 61 -1.84 -6.10 17.58
N ALA A 62 -0.66 -5.53 17.37
CA ALA A 62 -0.52 -4.19 16.79
C ALA A 62 -1.24 -4.04 15.44
N GLY A 63 -1.47 -5.15 14.74
CA GLY A 63 -2.18 -5.22 13.47
C GLY A 63 -3.67 -5.57 13.60
N ASP A 64 -4.25 -5.73 14.78
CA ASP A 64 -5.62 -6.28 14.93
C ASP A 64 -6.67 -5.49 14.15
N ASN A 65 -6.61 -4.15 14.20
CA ASN A 65 -7.52 -3.30 13.41
C ASN A 65 -7.33 -3.50 11.90
N PHE A 66 -6.09 -3.69 11.46
CA PHE A 66 -5.76 -3.91 10.05
C PHE A 66 -6.24 -5.29 9.59
N VAL A 67 -6.01 -6.32 10.40
CA VAL A 67 -6.50 -7.69 10.18
C VAL A 67 -8.03 -7.69 10.10
N SER A 68 -8.70 -7.08 11.07
CA SER A 68 -10.16 -7.01 11.11
C SER A 68 -10.74 -6.33 9.87
N ASN A 69 -10.21 -5.18 9.48
CA ASN A 69 -10.73 -4.41 8.35
C ASN A 69 -10.54 -5.15 7.02
N LEU A 70 -9.35 -5.67 6.75
CA LEU A 70 -9.08 -6.37 5.49
C LEU A 70 -9.75 -7.74 5.43
N THR A 71 -9.93 -8.42 6.57
CA THR A 71 -10.70 -9.67 6.62
C THR A 71 -12.18 -9.40 6.32
N ALA A 72 -12.72 -8.28 6.80
CA ALA A 72 -14.08 -7.86 6.45
C ALA A 72 -14.27 -7.57 4.95
N GLU A 73 -13.19 -7.19 4.24
CA GLU A 73 -13.15 -7.06 2.79
C GLU A 73 -12.97 -8.41 2.05
N GLY A 74 -12.85 -9.53 2.78
CA GLY A 74 -12.66 -10.86 2.22
C GLY A 74 -11.20 -11.27 1.96
N ARG A 75 -10.23 -10.48 2.44
CA ARG A 75 -8.80 -10.80 2.27
C ARG A 75 -8.31 -11.75 3.36
N THR A 76 -7.41 -12.65 2.99
CA THR A 76 -6.62 -13.40 3.97
C THR A 76 -5.52 -12.49 4.51
N VAL A 77 -5.48 -12.30 5.83
CA VAL A 77 -4.43 -11.54 6.51
C VAL A 77 -3.79 -12.38 7.61
N VAL A 78 -2.47 -12.43 7.62
CA VAL A 78 -1.70 -13.17 8.62
C VAL A 78 -0.75 -12.22 9.35
N PRO A 79 -1.04 -11.85 10.61
CA PRO A 79 -0.10 -11.12 11.43
C PRO A 79 0.94 -12.07 12.02
N LEU A 80 2.22 -11.84 11.71
CA LEU A 80 3.31 -12.68 12.19
C LEU A 80 3.61 -12.41 13.67
N SER A 81 3.92 -13.47 14.41
CA SER A 81 4.23 -13.44 15.86
C SER A 81 5.66 -13.87 16.18
N PHE A 82 6.63 -13.56 15.31
CA PHE A 82 8.04 -13.86 15.58
C PHE A 82 8.64 -12.81 16.52
N CYS A 83 9.42 -13.21 17.51
CA CYS A 83 10.18 -12.31 18.38
C CYS A 83 9.37 -11.11 18.95
N GLU A 84 8.22 -11.37 19.55
CA GLU A 84 7.34 -10.31 20.07
C GLU A 84 7.84 -9.62 21.36
N GLY A 85 7.19 -8.49 21.69
CA GLY A 85 7.42 -7.76 22.93
C GLY A 85 8.86 -7.30 23.03
N VAL A 86 9.50 -7.52 24.19
CA VAL A 86 10.90 -7.14 24.41
C VAL A 86 11.88 -7.85 23.47
N CYS A 87 11.53 -9.01 22.90
CA CYS A 87 12.39 -9.70 21.94
C CYS A 87 12.64 -8.82 20.70
N SER A 88 11.61 -8.11 20.21
CA SER A 88 11.67 -7.31 18.99
C SER A 88 12.64 -6.11 19.04
N ALA A 89 13.27 -5.86 20.19
CA ALA A 89 14.36 -4.88 20.32
C ALA A 89 15.73 -5.43 19.88
N LYS A 90 15.82 -6.71 19.49
CA LYS A 90 17.04 -7.32 18.96
C LYS A 90 17.47 -6.70 17.62
N SER A 91 18.71 -6.95 17.23
CA SER A 91 19.24 -6.50 15.94
C SER A 91 18.47 -7.09 14.73
N LEU A 92 18.43 -6.34 13.62
CA LEU A 92 17.86 -6.81 12.35
C LEU A 92 18.54 -8.10 11.85
N LEU A 93 19.86 -8.25 12.08
CA LEU A 93 20.62 -9.45 11.71
C LEU A 93 20.09 -10.72 12.37
N THR A 94 19.42 -10.61 13.52
CA THR A 94 18.79 -11.74 14.20
C THR A 94 17.32 -11.87 13.80
N GLN A 95 16.60 -10.75 13.65
CA GLN A 95 15.15 -10.78 13.40
C GLN A 95 14.79 -11.16 11.95
N VAL A 96 15.57 -10.72 10.96
CA VAL A 96 15.27 -10.99 9.54
C VAL A 96 15.23 -12.49 9.24
N PRO A 97 16.21 -13.33 9.68
CA PRO A 97 16.12 -14.77 9.47
C PRO A 97 14.90 -15.43 10.14
N GLU A 98 14.50 -14.98 11.34
CA GLU A 98 13.30 -15.48 12.00
C GLU A 98 12.03 -15.11 11.23
N ALA A 99 11.99 -13.88 10.71
CA ALA A 99 10.90 -13.38 9.88
C ALA A 99 10.79 -14.13 8.54
N VAL A 100 11.90 -14.39 7.85
CA VAL A 100 11.94 -15.20 6.62
C VAL A 100 11.38 -16.60 6.89
N LYS A 101 11.78 -17.24 7.99
CA LYS A 101 11.25 -18.55 8.38
C LYS A 101 9.73 -18.50 8.59
N ALA A 102 9.24 -17.51 9.32
CA ALA A 102 7.81 -17.35 9.58
C ALA A 102 7.01 -17.12 8.28
N VAL A 103 7.52 -16.30 7.35
CA VAL A 103 6.90 -16.10 6.03
C VAL A 103 6.86 -17.40 5.23
N HIS A 104 7.97 -18.14 5.17
CA HIS A 104 8.01 -19.42 4.45
C HIS A 104 7.01 -20.43 5.01
N GLU A 105 6.83 -20.48 6.32
CA GLU A 105 5.86 -21.36 6.97
C GLU A 105 4.42 -20.96 6.60
N VAL A 106 4.10 -19.66 6.62
CA VAL A 106 2.76 -19.17 6.23
C VAL A 106 2.47 -19.44 4.76
N VAL A 107 3.41 -19.11 3.88
CA VAL A 107 3.24 -19.23 2.42
C VAL A 107 3.25 -20.70 1.98
N GLY A 108 4.10 -21.54 2.57
CA GLY A 108 4.20 -22.95 2.21
C GLY A 108 2.99 -23.78 2.63
N ASN A 109 2.29 -23.37 3.70
CA ASN A 109 1.15 -24.11 4.25
C ASN A 109 -0.21 -23.62 3.73
N ASN A 110 -0.25 -22.56 2.91
CA ASN A 110 -1.50 -21.98 2.44
C ASN A 110 -1.42 -21.55 0.97
N SER A 111 -2.16 -22.26 0.11
CA SER A 111 -2.17 -22.03 -1.34
C SER A 111 -2.67 -20.65 -1.77
N VAL A 112 -3.38 -19.91 -0.91
CA VAL A 112 -3.85 -18.54 -1.20
C VAL A 112 -2.68 -17.59 -1.49
N PHE A 113 -1.49 -17.89 -0.97
CA PHE A 113 -0.26 -17.12 -1.20
C PHE A 113 0.47 -17.48 -2.51
N GLY A 114 -0.02 -18.48 -3.27
CA GLY A 114 0.66 -18.99 -4.46
C GLY A 114 0.78 -18.00 -5.63
N ASN A 115 -0.11 -17.00 -5.69
CA ASN A 115 -0.10 -15.95 -6.71
C ASN A 115 0.55 -14.65 -6.23
N GLY A 116 1.25 -14.69 -5.09
CA GLY A 116 1.89 -13.55 -4.46
C GLY A 116 1.15 -13.08 -3.21
N TYR A 117 1.72 -12.07 -2.57
CA TYR A 117 1.23 -11.50 -1.31
C TYR A 117 1.82 -10.12 -1.07
N ILE A 118 1.20 -9.37 -0.16
CA ILE A 118 1.63 -8.02 0.22
C ILE A 118 2.23 -8.07 1.62
N PHE A 119 3.35 -7.38 1.81
CA PHE A 119 3.89 -7.12 3.14
C PHE A 119 3.42 -5.77 3.65
N VAL A 120 2.96 -5.76 4.90
CA VAL A 120 2.67 -4.54 5.66
C VAL A 120 3.42 -4.62 6.97
N GLY A 121 4.29 -3.66 7.23
CA GLY A 121 5.01 -3.58 8.49
C GLY A 121 4.71 -2.29 9.23
N HIS A 122 4.70 -2.36 10.55
CA HIS A 122 4.63 -1.18 11.42
C HIS A 122 6.01 -0.87 12.01
N SER A 123 6.51 0.36 11.84
CA SER A 123 7.78 0.84 12.40
C SER A 123 8.96 -0.10 12.04
N LEU A 124 9.65 -0.70 13.02
CA LEU A 124 10.72 -1.68 12.78
C LEU A 124 10.26 -2.86 11.91
N GLY A 125 8.99 -3.27 12.02
CA GLY A 125 8.40 -4.29 11.17
C GLY A 125 8.44 -3.94 9.69
N SER A 126 8.38 -2.66 9.31
CA SER A 126 8.51 -2.22 7.91
C SER A 126 9.94 -2.43 7.39
N LEU A 127 10.95 -2.24 8.24
CA LEU A 127 12.35 -2.49 7.89
C LEU A 127 12.61 -3.99 7.72
N ILE A 128 12.12 -4.80 8.65
CA ILE A 128 12.22 -6.27 8.56
C ILE A 128 11.49 -6.77 7.31
N ALA A 129 10.27 -6.31 7.05
CA ALA A 129 9.51 -6.70 5.86
C ALA A 129 10.23 -6.40 4.54
N ARG A 130 10.98 -5.28 4.48
CA ARG A 130 11.78 -4.92 3.32
C ARG A 130 12.98 -5.86 3.11
N ASP A 131 13.59 -6.33 4.19
CA ASP A 131 14.80 -7.17 4.16
C ASP A 131 14.50 -8.67 3.98
N VAL A 132 13.23 -9.08 4.04
CA VAL A 132 12.79 -10.48 3.83
C VAL A 132 12.78 -10.88 2.34
N ILE A 133 12.79 -9.92 1.42
CA ILE A 133 12.68 -10.13 -0.05
C ILE A 133 14.05 -10.41 -0.67
#